data_AF-A0A6B3EAE9-F1
#
_entry.id   AF-A0A6B3EAE9-F1
#
_cell.length_a   1.000
_cell.length_b   1.000
_cell.length_c   1.000
_cell.angle_alpha   90.00
_cell.angle_beta   90.00
_cell.angle_gamma   90.00
#
_symmetry.space_group_name_H-M   'P 1'
#
loop_
_entity.id
_entity.type
_entity.pdbx_description
1 polymer ?
#
loop_
_entity_poly.entity_id
_entity_poly.type
_entity_poly.pdbx_seq_one_letter_code
_entity_poly.pdbx_strand_id
1 'polypeptide(L)'
;MIDEDWHGFTTAFAETVRPEDPSGRSGKRVLAIGFGAVLVMALGALIAGALGWGPAPRPSDVTAIDPGANGDAALTSGAAPGSTWTAVAGPTCSAHKPTVSFTAYGYYTAANTGGTTGWTSSDRGGYTGDGCAGGFLSIPVSGHEAAYDSGRFALWHFDFGAKFTDASCRLSTYIPKGSGRSHIGGDPAYYYYYGTEYPYGSKASPLGGYLVRQVSKQGTWVTSKSFDVSTGKVTLKLVDAGSKDGSAAADAHAAAAQVRLTCHAT
;
A
#
# COMPACT_ATOMS: atom_id res chain seq x y z
N MET A 1 -9.67 -17.34 -16.27
CA MET A 1 -10.99 -16.84 -15.84
C MET A 1 -10.73 -15.95 -14.63
N ILE A 2 -10.24 -14.73 -14.89
CA ILE A 2 -9.84 -13.73 -13.89
C ILE A 2 -10.16 -12.39 -14.55
N ASP A 3 -11.36 -11.86 -14.32
CA ASP A 3 -11.79 -10.55 -14.82
C ASP A 3 -12.62 -9.76 -13.79
N GLU A 4 -12.75 -10.24 -12.55
CA GLU A 4 -13.68 -9.64 -11.57
C GLU A 4 -13.09 -8.52 -10.70
N ASP A 5 -11.77 -8.27 -10.70
CA ASP A 5 -11.15 -7.28 -9.80
C ASP A 5 -10.89 -5.89 -10.44
N TRP A 6 -11.09 -5.72 -11.74
CA TRP A 6 -10.82 -4.45 -12.42
C TRP A 6 -11.97 -3.44 -12.38
N HIS A 7 -13.21 -3.88 -12.22
CA HIS A 7 -14.40 -3.02 -12.35
C HIS A 7 -14.69 -2.14 -11.13
N GLY A 8 -14.12 -2.43 -9.95
CA GLY A 8 -14.37 -1.63 -8.75
C GLY A 8 -13.62 -0.29 -8.68
N PHE A 9 -12.50 -0.15 -9.40
CA PHE A 9 -11.63 1.03 -9.27
C PHE A 9 -11.98 2.17 -10.23
N THR A 10 -12.40 1.87 -11.46
CA THR A 10 -12.84 2.90 -12.41
C THR A 10 -14.19 3.51 -12.06
N THR A 11 -15.07 2.76 -11.39
CA THR A 11 -16.39 3.26 -10.92
C THR A 11 -16.26 4.19 -9.71
N ALA A 12 -15.28 3.95 -8.82
CA ALA A 12 -15.05 4.78 -7.62
C ALA A 12 -14.71 6.26 -7.91
N PHE A 13 -14.37 6.61 -9.16
CA PHE A 13 -14.21 7.98 -9.62
C PHE A 13 -15.23 8.41 -10.69
N ALA A 14 -16.09 7.51 -11.17
CA ALA A 14 -17.09 7.77 -12.20
C ALA A 14 -18.50 8.02 -11.63
N GLU A 15 -18.78 7.65 -10.39
CA GLU A 15 -20.14 7.56 -9.88
C GLU A 15 -20.58 8.80 -9.09
N THR A 16 -20.91 9.86 -9.82
CA THR A 16 -21.93 10.82 -9.37
C THR A 16 -23.13 10.68 -10.29
N VAL A 17 -24.32 10.44 -9.71
CA VAL A 17 -25.69 10.46 -10.29
C VAL A 17 -26.43 9.09 -10.36
N ARG A 18 -27.21 8.83 -9.28
CA ARG A 18 -28.57 8.18 -9.17
C ARG A 18 -28.71 6.64 -9.30
N PRO A 19 -29.88 6.05 -8.90
CA PRO A 19 -30.55 6.04 -7.59
C PRO A 19 -30.96 4.60 -7.13
N GLU A 20 -31.36 4.49 -5.86
CA GLU A 20 -31.85 3.30 -5.10
C GLU A 20 -32.96 2.43 -5.76
N ASP A 21 -32.97 1.12 -5.48
CA ASP A 21 -34.19 0.29 -5.20
C ASP A 21 -33.84 -1.12 -4.59
N PRO A 22 -34.76 -1.92 -3.99
CA PRO A 22 -34.56 -2.45 -2.63
C PRO A 22 -34.84 -3.97 -2.45
N SER A 23 -34.55 -4.45 -1.24
CA SER A 23 -35.27 -5.50 -0.48
C SER A 23 -35.22 -7.00 -0.87
N GLY A 24 -35.03 -7.83 0.17
CA GLY A 24 -35.48 -9.23 0.29
C GLY A 24 -34.35 -10.23 0.49
N ARG A 25 -34.41 -11.27 1.35
CA ARG A 25 -35.42 -11.79 2.28
C ARG A 25 -34.73 -12.85 3.16
N SER A 26 -35.25 -13.06 4.37
CA SER A 26 -34.76 -13.94 5.44
C SER A 26 -34.61 -15.44 5.10
N GLY A 27 -33.69 -16.13 5.80
CA GLY A 27 -33.71 -17.60 5.94
C GLY A 27 -32.97 -18.06 7.21
N LYS A 28 -33.68 -18.76 8.10
CA LYS A 28 -33.28 -19.18 9.45
C LYS A 28 -32.75 -20.63 9.50
N ARG A 29 -31.81 -20.86 10.43
CA ARG A 29 -31.48 -22.12 11.18
C ARG A 29 -30.77 -23.21 10.36
N VAL A 30 -29.74 -23.90 10.88
CA VAL A 30 -29.81 -25.01 11.84
C VAL A 30 -28.54 -25.14 12.72
N LEU A 31 -28.77 -25.69 13.92
CA LEU A 31 -27.91 -25.97 15.07
C LEU A 31 -26.91 -27.15 14.89
N ALA A 32 -25.81 -27.04 15.65
CA ALA A 32 -25.25 -28.05 16.59
C ALA A 32 -24.08 -28.97 16.19
N ILE A 33 -23.38 -29.33 17.29
CA ILE A 33 -22.36 -30.39 17.54
C ILE A 33 -20.92 -29.87 17.36
N GLY A 34 -20.00 -29.95 18.32
CA GLY A 34 -19.99 -30.54 19.66
C GLY A 34 -18.61 -30.35 20.29
N PHE A 35 -18.54 -30.36 21.62
CA PHE A 35 -17.32 -30.26 22.41
C PHE A 35 -16.38 -31.46 22.15
N GLY A 36 -15.08 -31.17 22.06
CA GLY A 36 -14.02 -32.17 21.99
C GLY A 36 -12.66 -31.56 22.24
N ALA A 37 -12.38 -31.20 23.49
CA ALA A 37 -11.05 -30.85 23.94
C ALA A 37 -10.23 -32.13 24.16
N VAL A 38 -9.19 -32.35 23.36
CA VAL A 38 -8.08 -33.24 23.72
C VAL A 38 -6.77 -32.50 23.44
N LEU A 39 -6.12 -32.14 24.53
CA LEU A 39 -4.76 -31.63 24.64
C LEU A 39 -3.78 -32.76 24.27
N VAL A 40 -2.94 -32.54 23.25
CA VAL A 40 -1.68 -33.27 23.11
C VAL A 40 -0.56 -32.23 23.04
N MET A 41 0.01 -31.94 24.21
CA MET A 41 1.33 -31.33 24.29
C MET A 41 2.37 -32.44 24.14
N ALA A 42 3.06 -32.44 23.00
CA ALA A 42 4.29 -33.20 22.83
C ALA A 42 5.40 -32.26 22.34
N LEU A 43 6.40 -32.09 23.19
CA LEU A 43 7.69 -31.48 22.90
C LEU A 43 8.36 -32.23 21.74
N GLY A 44 8.82 -31.50 20.73
CA GLY A 44 9.64 -32.04 19.65
C GLY A 44 10.36 -30.92 18.92
N ALA A 45 11.60 -30.64 19.31
CA ALA A 45 12.49 -29.76 18.58
C ALA A 45 13.03 -30.45 17.31
N LEU A 46 13.49 -29.62 16.36
CA LEU A 46 14.45 -29.89 15.28
C LEU A 46 13.89 -30.08 13.84
N ILE A 47 14.31 -29.13 13.00
CA ILE A 47 14.60 -29.20 11.54
C ILE A 47 13.38 -29.34 10.62
N ALA A 48 12.94 -28.21 10.07
CA ALA A 48 12.10 -28.15 8.87
C ALA A 48 12.53 -27.00 7.95
N GLY A 49 13.80 -27.01 7.53
CA GLY A 49 14.26 -26.25 6.37
C GLY A 49 14.35 -27.17 5.16
N ALA A 50 13.20 -27.52 4.56
CA ALA A 50 13.17 -28.27 3.27
C ALA A 50 11.80 -28.31 2.56
N LEU A 51 10.70 -27.91 3.20
CA LEU A 51 9.38 -27.90 2.58
C LEU A 51 8.76 -26.52 2.81
N GLY A 52 8.62 -25.73 1.73
CA GLY A 52 8.28 -24.30 1.74
C GLY A 52 6.86 -23.93 2.20
N TRP A 53 6.44 -24.43 3.36
CA TRP A 53 5.22 -24.07 4.09
C TRP A 53 5.53 -23.33 5.40
N GLY A 54 6.45 -22.38 5.36
CA GLY A 54 6.53 -21.33 6.37
C GLY A 54 5.52 -20.21 6.07
N PRO A 55 5.00 -19.49 7.08
CA PRO A 55 4.32 -18.22 6.82
C PRO A 55 5.22 -17.35 5.94
N ALA A 56 4.64 -16.62 4.99
CA ALA A 56 5.38 -15.66 4.19
C ALA A 56 6.22 -14.76 5.13
N PRO A 57 7.43 -14.35 4.73
CA PRO A 57 8.24 -13.42 5.52
C PRO A 57 7.33 -12.26 5.96
N ARG A 58 7.27 -12.00 7.26
CA ARG A 58 6.41 -10.93 7.75
C ARG A 58 7.15 -9.64 7.45
N PRO A 59 6.53 -8.63 6.85
CA PRO A 59 7.10 -7.30 6.78
C PRO A 59 7.46 -6.66 8.13
N SER A 60 7.09 -7.28 9.26
CA SER A 60 7.67 -7.00 10.58
C SER A 60 9.16 -7.37 10.71
N ASP A 61 9.73 -8.14 9.78
CA ASP A 61 11.15 -8.51 9.75
C ASP A 61 12.00 -7.42 9.06
N VAL A 62 11.36 -6.46 8.39
CA VAL A 62 11.98 -5.26 7.84
C VAL A 62 11.67 -4.10 8.76
N THR A 63 12.67 -3.60 9.47
CA THR A 63 12.55 -2.38 10.26
C THR A 63 12.26 -1.21 9.33
N ALA A 64 10.99 -0.84 9.24
CA ALA A 64 10.57 0.35 8.52
C ALA A 64 11.21 1.58 9.20
N ILE A 65 12.11 2.24 8.48
CA ILE A 65 12.83 3.40 9.01
C ILE A 65 11.97 4.63 8.83
N ASP A 66 11.84 5.46 9.87
CA ASP A 66 11.29 6.81 9.73
C ASP A 66 12.28 7.65 8.90
N PRO A 67 11.89 8.16 7.71
CA PRO A 67 12.78 8.96 6.89
C PRO A 67 13.20 10.30 7.54
N GLY A 68 12.56 10.73 8.64
CA GLY A 68 12.86 11.98 9.32
C GLY A 68 12.40 13.21 8.53
N ALA A 69 12.55 14.41 9.13
CA ALA A 69 12.17 15.67 8.47
C ALA A 69 13.18 16.16 7.41
N ASN A 70 14.34 15.50 7.29
CA ASN A 70 15.49 15.98 6.51
C ASN A 70 15.86 15.02 5.37
N GLY A 71 14.87 14.58 4.58
CA GLY A 71 15.08 13.75 3.39
C GLY A 71 15.76 14.48 2.21
N ASP A 72 16.07 15.77 2.36
CA ASP A 72 16.66 16.64 1.34
C ASP A 72 18.19 16.54 1.24
N ALA A 73 18.78 15.42 1.63
CA ALA A 73 20.15 15.14 1.22
C ALA A 73 20.15 14.91 -0.29
N ALA A 74 20.34 15.97 -1.06
CA ALA A 74 20.50 15.93 -2.51
C ALA A 74 21.50 14.81 -2.86
N LEU A 75 21.10 13.94 -3.78
CA LEU A 75 22.03 13.00 -4.37
C LEU A 75 23.12 13.85 -5.04
N THR A 76 24.34 13.79 -4.50
CA THR A 76 25.50 14.45 -5.09
C THR A 76 25.79 13.78 -6.43
N SER A 77 25.17 14.32 -7.47
CA SER A 77 25.23 13.83 -8.84
C SER A 77 26.55 14.27 -9.48
N GLY A 78 27.45 13.31 -9.68
CA GLY A 78 28.42 13.33 -10.78
C GLY A 78 27.86 12.63 -12.03
N ALA A 79 26.53 12.54 -12.17
CA ALA A 79 25.90 11.70 -13.17
C ALA A 79 25.73 12.44 -14.51
N ALA A 80 26.22 11.84 -15.59
CA ALA A 80 26.16 12.38 -16.94
C ALA A 80 24.71 12.69 -17.38
N PRO A 81 24.48 13.66 -18.29
CA PRO A 81 23.17 13.91 -18.88
C PRO A 81 22.55 12.63 -19.43
N GLY A 82 21.30 12.34 -19.07
CA GLY A 82 20.62 11.09 -19.47
C GLY A 82 20.73 9.94 -18.46
N SER A 83 21.44 10.09 -17.35
CA SER A 83 21.55 9.08 -16.28
C SER A 83 20.37 9.05 -15.29
N THR A 84 19.42 9.99 -15.38
CA THR A 84 18.35 10.15 -14.39
C THR A 84 16.98 9.78 -14.96
N TRP A 85 16.17 9.06 -14.21
CA TRP A 85 14.77 8.76 -14.51
C TRP A 85 13.87 9.22 -13.37
N THR A 86 12.75 9.85 -13.68
CA THR A 86 11.77 10.29 -12.67
C THR A 86 10.36 10.15 -13.19
N ALA A 87 9.47 9.59 -12.37
CA ALA A 87 8.04 9.53 -12.67
C ALA A 87 7.20 9.58 -11.39
N VAL A 88 5.93 9.94 -11.56
CA VAL A 88 4.91 9.92 -10.51
C VAL A 88 3.81 8.96 -10.90
N ALA A 89 3.40 8.12 -9.94
CA ALA A 89 2.30 7.17 -10.05
C ALA A 89 1.33 7.36 -8.89
N GLY A 90 0.07 6.94 -9.04
CA GLY A 90 -0.91 6.97 -7.97
C GLY A 90 -2.34 7.10 -8.48
N PRO A 91 -3.33 7.16 -7.57
CA PRO A 91 -4.71 7.39 -7.94
C PRO A 91 -4.85 8.67 -8.76
N THR A 92 -5.75 8.67 -9.75
CA THR A 92 -6.04 9.82 -10.63
C THR A 92 -4.84 10.34 -11.44
N CYS A 93 -3.73 9.61 -11.50
CA CYS A 93 -2.67 9.87 -12.46
C CYS A 93 -3.05 9.30 -13.83
N SER A 94 -2.71 10.03 -14.89
CA SER A 94 -3.03 9.67 -16.28
C SER A 94 -2.60 8.23 -16.61
N ALA A 95 -3.56 7.43 -17.08
CA ALA A 95 -3.36 6.02 -17.45
C ALA A 95 -2.52 5.83 -18.73
N HIS A 96 -2.11 6.91 -19.40
CA HIS A 96 -1.39 6.86 -20.67
C HIS A 96 0.11 6.61 -20.55
N LYS A 97 0.64 6.36 -19.35
CA LYS A 97 2.08 6.11 -19.14
C LYS A 97 2.33 4.60 -18.93
N PRO A 98 2.89 3.87 -19.91
CA PRO A 98 3.08 2.42 -19.80
C PRO A 98 4.13 2.02 -18.74
N THR A 99 4.97 2.97 -18.32
CA THR A 99 6.06 2.77 -17.38
C THR A 99 5.66 2.97 -15.92
N VAL A 100 4.43 3.38 -15.65
CA VAL A 100 3.94 3.56 -14.28
C VAL A 100 2.50 3.09 -14.13
N SER A 101 2.17 2.48 -13.00
CA SER A 101 0.80 2.10 -12.70
C SER A 101 0.51 2.17 -11.20
N PHE A 102 -0.78 2.25 -10.88
CA PHE A 102 -1.31 2.14 -9.54
C PHE A 102 -2.41 1.08 -9.51
N THR A 103 -2.37 0.22 -8.49
CA THR A 103 -3.38 -0.83 -8.29
C THR A 103 -3.69 -0.98 -6.81
N ALA A 104 -4.93 -1.27 -6.47
CA ALA A 104 -5.35 -1.60 -5.11
C ALA A 104 -5.99 -2.99 -5.09
N TYR A 105 -5.73 -3.76 -4.03
CA TYR A 105 -6.25 -5.10 -3.82
C TYR A 105 -6.99 -5.19 -2.49
N GLY A 106 -8.00 -6.06 -2.42
CA GLY A 106 -8.84 -6.23 -1.24
C GLY A 106 -9.76 -5.03 -0.97
N TYR A 107 -10.15 -4.33 -2.04
CA TYR A 107 -11.04 -3.17 -1.98
C TYR A 107 -12.47 -3.59 -1.59
N TYR A 108 -13.03 -2.91 -0.61
CA TYR A 108 -14.44 -3.04 -0.20
C TYR A 108 -14.90 -1.70 0.37
N THR A 109 -16.14 -1.28 0.13
CA THR A 109 -16.64 0.05 0.56
C THR A 109 -17.59 -0.01 1.76
N ALA A 110 -18.15 -1.19 2.06
CA ALA A 110 -19.07 -1.38 3.16
C ALA A 110 -18.37 -1.51 4.53
N ALA A 111 -19.10 -1.20 5.60
CA ALA A 111 -18.64 -1.53 6.94
C ALA A 111 -18.56 -3.05 7.13
N ASN A 112 -17.47 -3.53 7.75
CA ASN A 112 -17.35 -4.95 8.09
C ASN A 112 -17.96 -5.26 9.47
N THR A 113 -18.03 -6.54 9.85
CA THR A 113 -18.59 -7.00 11.14
C THR A 113 -17.84 -6.46 12.37
N GLY A 114 -16.66 -5.87 12.18
CA GLY A 114 -15.88 -5.17 13.21
C GLY A 114 -16.16 -3.67 13.30
N GLY A 115 -17.17 -3.15 12.58
CA GLY A 115 -17.55 -1.72 12.61
C GLY A 115 -16.54 -0.78 11.95
N THR A 116 -15.56 -1.30 11.20
CA THR A 116 -14.61 -0.47 10.45
C THR A 116 -15.24 -0.07 9.12
N THR A 117 -15.17 1.22 8.77
CA THR A 117 -15.60 1.70 7.45
C THR A 117 -14.75 1.02 6.37
N GLY A 118 -15.36 0.74 5.22
CA GLY A 118 -14.61 0.26 4.07
C GLY A 118 -13.66 1.31 3.50
N TRP A 119 -12.94 0.92 2.47
CA TRP A 119 -12.13 1.83 1.67
C TRP A 119 -12.97 3.00 1.19
N THR A 120 -12.41 4.21 1.32
CA THR A 120 -13.01 5.42 0.76
C THR A 120 -12.07 6.06 -0.25
N SER A 121 -12.61 6.87 -1.14
CA SER A 121 -11.85 7.67 -2.09
C SER A 121 -12.12 9.16 -1.82
N SER A 122 -11.13 9.98 -2.16
CA SER A 122 -11.28 11.43 -2.26
C SER A 122 -10.78 11.84 -3.63
N ASP A 123 -11.49 12.77 -4.27
CA ASP A 123 -11.12 13.36 -5.57
C ASP A 123 -10.08 14.48 -5.44
N ARG A 124 -9.85 14.96 -4.22
CA ARG A 124 -8.98 16.10 -3.90
C ARG A 124 -8.07 15.81 -2.72
N GLY A 125 -7.08 16.67 -2.51
CA GLY A 125 -6.18 16.65 -1.35
C GLY A 125 -4.84 15.98 -1.63
N GLY A 126 -4.76 15.08 -2.62
CA GLY A 126 -3.53 14.53 -3.16
C GLY A 126 -2.73 15.52 -4.01
N TYR A 127 -1.62 15.03 -4.57
CA TYR A 127 -0.73 15.83 -5.41
C TYR A 127 -1.34 16.09 -6.79
N THR A 128 -1.24 17.34 -7.23
CA THR A 128 -1.60 17.78 -8.57
C THR A 128 -0.34 18.12 -9.36
N GLY A 129 -0.23 17.59 -10.57
CA GLY A 129 0.97 17.70 -11.40
C GLY A 129 1.42 16.34 -11.94
N ASP A 130 2.39 16.35 -12.87
CA ASP A 130 2.94 15.14 -13.52
C ASP A 130 1.89 14.22 -14.17
N GLY A 131 0.69 14.76 -14.46
CA GLY A 131 -0.47 14.05 -15.00
C GLY A 131 -1.46 13.54 -13.94
N CYS A 132 -1.34 13.94 -12.68
CA CYS A 132 -2.22 13.54 -11.58
C CYS A 132 -3.22 14.64 -11.20
N ALA A 133 -4.46 14.24 -10.92
CA ALA A 133 -5.57 15.16 -10.59
C ALA A 133 -5.79 15.36 -9.07
N GLY A 134 -5.00 14.70 -8.23
CA GLY A 134 -5.02 14.93 -6.78
C GLY A 134 -6.01 14.08 -5.98
N GLY A 135 -6.57 13.03 -6.56
CA GLY A 135 -7.34 12.04 -5.80
C GLY A 135 -6.46 11.08 -5.00
N PHE A 136 -7.02 10.44 -3.99
CA PHE A 136 -6.36 9.42 -3.17
C PHE A 136 -7.35 8.36 -2.66
N LEU A 137 -6.83 7.22 -2.24
CA LEU A 137 -7.60 6.18 -1.55
C LEU A 137 -7.27 6.19 -0.05
N SER A 138 -8.25 5.85 0.76
CA SER A 138 -8.12 5.63 2.19
C SER A 138 -8.35 4.15 2.46
N ILE A 139 -7.31 3.47 2.94
CA ILE A 139 -7.29 2.03 3.23
C ILE A 139 -7.56 1.85 4.73
N PRO A 140 -8.64 1.17 5.15
CA PRO A 140 -8.90 0.98 6.57
C PRO A 140 -7.74 0.23 7.22
N VAL A 141 -7.31 0.63 8.42
CA VAL A 141 -6.25 -0.12 9.11
C VAL A 141 -6.78 -1.45 9.66
N SER A 142 -5.87 -2.40 9.86
CA SER A 142 -6.16 -3.75 10.35
C SER A 142 -6.66 -3.74 11.80
N GLY A 143 -6.26 -2.74 12.59
CA GLY A 143 -6.45 -2.72 14.05
C GLY A 143 -5.29 -3.34 14.82
N HIS A 144 -4.23 -3.75 14.14
CA HIS A 144 -2.99 -4.26 14.74
C HIS A 144 -1.82 -3.36 14.36
N GLU A 145 -0.99 -3.01 15.34
CA GLU A 145 0.08 -2.02 15.16
C GLU A 145 1.02 -2.33 13.98
N ALA A 146 1.48 -3.57 13.87
CA ALA A 146 2.42 -4.00 12.82
C ALA A 146 1.92 -5.19 11.97
N ALA A 147 0.77 -5.79 12.31
CA ALA A 147 0.19 -6.86 11.52
C ALA A 147 -0.80 -6.29 10.49
N TYR A 148 -0.83 -6.88 9.31
CA TYR A 148 -1.64 -6.43 8.19
C TYR A 148 -2.22 -7.64 7.44
N ASP A 149 -3.28 -7.42 6.69
CA ASP A 149 -3.89 -8.43 5.82
C ASP A 149 -3.13 -8.49 4.49
N SER A 150 -2.63 -9.69 4.14
CA SER A 150 -1.84 -9.87 2.92
C SER A 150 -2.62 -9.66 1.62
N GLY A 151 -3.96 -9.69 1.69
CA GLY A 151 -4.87 -9.41 0.58
C GLY A 151 -5.29 -7.94 0.45
N ARG A 152 -4.97 -7.07 1.42
CA ARG A 152 -5.38 -5.65 1.44
C ARG A 152 -4.18 -4.71 1.35
N PHE A 153 -3.96 -4.15 0.17
CA PHE A 153 -2.81 -3.28 -0.07
C PHE A 153 -2.98 -2.42 -1.33
N ALA A 154 -2.15 -1.38 -1.44
CA ALA A 154 -1.99 -0.60 -2.66
C ALA A 154 -0.57 -0.74 -3.21
N LEU A 155 -0.45 -0.79 -4.54
CA LEU A 155 0.80 -0.91 -5.28
C LEU A 155 1.01 0.30 -6.19
N TRP A 156 2.26 0.76 -6.23
CA TRP A 156 2.77 1.64 -7.28
C TRP A 156 3.88 0.92 -8.00
N HIS A 157 3.74 0.75 -9.32
CA HIS A 157 4.76 0.15 -10.16
C HIS A 157 5.46 1.21 -10.98
N PHE A 158 6.77 1.04 -11.15
CA PHE A 158 7.64 1.86 -11.96
C PHE A 158 8.55 0.95 -12.78
N ASP A 159 8.60 1.20 -14.09
CA ASP A 159 9.48 0.52 -15.04
C ASP A 159 10.33 1.56 -15.78
N PHE A 160 11.62 1.55 -15.50
CA PHE A 160 12.63 2.39 -16.15
C PHE A 160 13.68 1.54 -16.89
N GLY A 161 13.44 0.23 -17.05
CA GLY A 161 14.39 -0.73 -17.61
C GLY A 161 14.76 -0.46 -19.06
N ALA A 162 13.91 0.27 -19.80
CA ALA A 162 14.24 0.75 -21.14
C ALA A 162 15.38 1.78 -21.15
N LYS A 163 15.67 2.42 -20.00
CA LYS A 163 16.70 3.45 -19.87
C LYS A 163 17.98 2.93 -19.21
N PHE A 164 17.83 2.19 -18.11
CA PHE A 164 18.91 1.48 -17.41
C PHE A 164 18.30 0.45 -16.44
N THR A 165 19.06 -0.60 -16.12
CA THR A 165 18.64 -1.66 -15.19
C THR A 165 19.21 -1.45 -13.79
N ASP A 166 20.46 -1.01 -13.72
CA ASP A 166 21.20 -0.76 -12.49
C ASP A 166 21.11 0.71 -12.11
N ALA A 167 20.59 0.98 -10.92
CA ALA A 167 20.36 2.33 -10.45
C ALA A 167 20.30 2.44 -8.93
N SER A 168 20.63 3.63 -8.43
CA SER A 168 20.29 4.08 -7.09
C SER A 168 19.02 4.92 -7.14
N CYS A 169 18.00 4.52 -6.39
CA CYS A 169 16.65 5.07 -6.44
C CYS A 169 16.20 5.64 -5.09
N ARG A 170 15.29 6.61 -5.12
CA ARG A 170 14.57 7.15 -3.97
C ARG A 170 13.08 7.24 -4.27
N LEU A 171 12.28 6.88 -3.27
CA LEU A 171 10.83 7.06 -3.28
C LEU A 171 10.47 8.33 -2.51
N SER A 172 9.53 9.10 -3.03
CA SER A 172 8.87 10.18 -2.28
C SER A 172 7.38 9.94 -2.30
N THR A 173 6.75 9.87 -1.13
CA THR A 173 5.31 9.63 -1.01
C THR A 173 4.62 10.92 -0.60
N TYR A 174 3.64 11.35 -1.40
CA TYR A 174 2.83 12.51 -1.07
C TYR A 174 1.79 12.12 -0.04
N ILE A 175 1.69 12.91 1.02
CA ILE A 175 0.64 12.72 2.03
C ILE A 175 -0.47 13.73 1.75
N PRO A 176 -1.72 13.27 1.48
CA PRO A 176 -2.80 14.18 1.16
C PRO A 176 -3.07 15.21 2.25
N LYS A 177 -3.68 16.33 1.83
CA LYS A 177 -4.37 17.27 2.73
C LYS A 177 -5.80 16.79 2.93
N GLY A 178 -6.30 16.87 4.16
CA GLY A 178 -7.69 16.56 4.43
C GLY A 178 -8.01 16.63 5.91
N SER A 179 -9.27 16.37 6.24
CA SER A 179 -9.74 16.33 7.63
C SER A 179 -10.16 14.92 8.00
N GLY A 180 -9.71 14.45 9.16
CA GLY A 180 -10.18 13.22 9.77
C GLY A 180 -9.24 12.03 9.56
N ARG A 181 -9.05 11.27 10.64
CA ARG A 181 -8.28 10.03 10.64
C ARG A 181 -8.97 8.91 9.83
N SER A 182 -10.27 9.05 9.56
CA SER A 182 -11.04 8.23 8.62
C SER A 182 -10.60 8.36 7.16
N HIS A 183 -9.82 9.37 6.84
CA HIS A 183 -9.24 9.52 5.50
C HIS A 183 -7.71 9.43 5.54
N ILE A 184 -7.09 10.06 6.54
CA ILE A 184 -5.64 10.21 6.68
C ILE A 184 -5.26 9.97 8.14
N GLY A 185 -5.21 8.70 8.53
CA GLY A 185 -5.01 8.23 9.89
C GLY A 185 -3.82 7.30 10.08
N GLY A 186 -3.08 6.95 9.03
CA GLY A 186 -1.88 6.10 9.14
C GLY A 186 -0.83 6.74 10.05
N ASP A 187 -0.64 6.19 11.25
CA ASP A 187 0.22 6.75 12.29
C ASP A 187 0.84 5.61 13.14
N PRO A 188 1.79 4.85 12.59
CA PRO A 188 2.37 4.99 11.24
C PRO A 188 1.64 4.21 10.14
N ALA A 189 1.82 4.64 8.89
CA ALA A 189 1.55 3.85 7.67
C ALA A 189 2.84 3.16 7.20
N TYR A 190 2.73 1.90 6.75
CA TYR A 190 3.88 1.06 6.43
C TYR A 190 4.03 0.81 4.93
N TYR A 191 5.22 1.10 4.40
CA TYR A 191 5.56 0.94 2.99
C TYR A 191 6.74 -0.01 2.82
N TYR A 192 6.62 -0.91 1.84
CA TYR A 192 7.68 -1.86 1.47
C TYR A 192 7.98 -1.76 -0.01
N TYR A 193 9.25 -1.75 -0.37
CA TYR A 193 9.67 -1.65 -1.77
C TYR A 193 10.42 -2.89 -2.25
N TYR A 194 10.25 -3.17 -3.53
CA TYR A 194 10.73 -4.36 -4.22
C TYR A 194 11.43 -3.95 -5.51
N GLY A 195 12.58 -4.55 -5.81
CA GLY A 195 13.29 -4.36 -7.07
C GLY A 195 12.78 -5.28 -8.17
N THR A 196 11.47 -5.53 -8.23
CA THR A 196 10.86 -6.44 -9.20
C THR A 196 9.38 -6.09 -9.35
N GLU A 197 8.73 -6.70 -10.33
CA GLU A 197 7.27 -6.68 -10.46
C GLU A 197 6.63 -7.48 -9.32
N TYR A 198 5.52 -6.99 -8.78
CA TYR A 198 4.82 -7.61 -7.66
C TYR A 198 3.38 -7.97 -8.04
N PRO A 199 3.14 -9.14 -8.66
CA PRO A 199 1.79 -9.61 -8.93
C PRO A 199 1.05 -9.97 -7.62
N TYR A 200 -0.28 -10.03 -7.69
CA TYR A 200 -1.10 -10.53 -6.58
C TYR A 200 -0.65 -11.94 -6.16
N GLY A 201 -0.55 -12.17 -4.84
CA GLY A 201 -0.04 -13.42 -4.28
C GLY A 201 1.48 -13.61 -4.38
N SER A 202 2.23 -12.60 -4.86
CA SER A 202 3.69 -12.64 -4.89
C SER A 202 4.29 -12.92 -3.50
N LYS A 203 5.34 -13.73 -3.49
CA LYS A 203 6.17 -14.04 -2.31
C LYS A 203 7.55 -13.38 -2.38
N ALA A 204 7.72 -12.40 -3.26
CA ALA A 204 8.98 -11.66 -3.36
C ALA A 204 9.34 -11.04 -2.02
N SER A 205 10.62 -11.11 -1.65
CA SER A 205 11.14 -10.44 -0.47
C SER A 205 11.32 -8.95 -0.76
N PRO A 206 10.93 -8.06 0.17
CA PRO A 206 11.21 -6.63 0.02
C PRO A 206 12.72 -6.36 0.05
N LEU A 207 13.17 -5.37 -0.72
CA LEU A 207 14.51 -4.81 -0.60
C LEU A 207 14.65 -3.98 0.68
N GLY A 208 13.52 -3.40 1.13
CA GLY A 208 13.43 -2.66 2.36
C GLY A 208 12.05 -2.05 2.56
N GLY A 209 11.93 -1.17 3.55
CA GLY A 209 10.68 -0.50 3.89
C GLY A 209 10.90 0.76 4.70
N TYR A 210 9.86 1.58 4.77
CA TYR A 210 9.84 2.81 5.55
C TYR A 210 8.43 3.07 6.08
N LEU A 211 8.34 3.89 7.12
CA LEU A 211 7.08 4.26 7.73
C LEU A 211 6.80 5.75 7.57
N VAL A 212 5.52 6.13 7.59
CA VAL A 212 5.11 7.53 7.54
C VAL A 212 4.02 7.80 8.57
N ARG A 213 4.23 8.79 9.44
CA ARG A 213 3.18 9.34 10.32
C ARG A 213 2.33 10.36 9.55
N GLN A 214 1.39 9.86 8.76
CA GLN A 214 0.63 10.63 7.76
C GLN A 214 -0.10 11.82 8.39
N VAL A 215 -0.65 11.64 9.59
CA VAL A 215 -1.35 12.70 10.34
C VAL A 215 -0.49 13.96 10.49
N SER A 216 0.81 13.80 10.72
CA SER A 216 1.75 14.91 10.95
C SER A 216 2.42 15.45 9.68
N LYS A 217 2.19 14.83 8.52
CA LYS A 217 2.91 15.09 7.26
C LYS A 217 2.00 15.53 6.11
N GLN A 218 0.73 15.81 6.39
CA GLN A 218 -0.24 16.21 5.36
C GLN A 218 0.24 17.37 4.48
N GLY A 219 -0.05 17.26 3.18
CA GLY A 219 0.34 18.21 2.16
C GLY A 219 1.83 18.23 1.80
N THR A 220 2.62 17.27 2.27
CA THR A 220 4.07 17.22 2.04
C THR A 220 4.49 15.92 1.35
N TRP A 221 5.65 15.97 0.70
CA TRP A 221 6.34 14.77 0.21
C TRP A 221 7.25 14.23 1.31
N VAL A 222 7.14 12.94 1.58
CA VAL A 222 8.01 12.22 2.52
C VAL A 222 8.94 11.32 1.73
N THR A 223 10.24 11.60 1.78
CA THR A 223 11.25 10.95 0.93
C THR A 223 12.02 9.87 1.69
N SER A 224 12.10 8.67 1.12
CA SER A 224 12.87 7.55 1.66
C SER A 224 14.37 7.78 1.56
N LYS A 225 15.15 6.94 2.24
CA LYS A 225 16.57 6.76 1.92
C LYS A 225 16.73 6.19 0.51
N SER A 226 17.92 6.38 -0.07
CA SER A 226 18.29 5.70 -1.31
C SER A 226 18.37 4.19 -1.12
N PHE A 227 18.10 3.46 -2.19
CA PHE A 227 18.29 2.02 -2.31
C PHE A 227 18.69 1.66 -3.73
N ASP A 228 19.46 0.59 -3.89
CA ASP A 228 19.94 0.16 -5.19
C ASP A 228 19.04 -0.94 -5.75
N VAL A 229 18.91 -0.95 -7.08
CA VAL A 229 18.13 -1.92 -7.86
C VAL A 229 18.89 -2.29 -9.13
N SER A 230 18.73 -3.53 -9.59
CA SER A 230 19.44 -4.07 -10.77
C SER A 230 18.52 -4.57 -11.88
N THR A 231 17.22 -4.31 -11.77
CA THR A 231 16.19 -4.88 -12.66
C THR A 231 15.52 -3.85 -13.57
N GLY A 232 15.78 -2.56 -13.37
CA GLY A 232 15.02 -1.51 -14.04
C GLY A 232 13.59 -1.34 -13.53
N LYS A 233 13.21 -2.04 -12.45
CA LYS A 233 11.83 -2.07 -11.93
C LYS A 233 11.82 -1.78 -10.44
N VAL A 234 10.84 -1.00 -10.01
CA VAL A 234 10.53 -0.78 -8.60
C VAL A 234 9.04 -0.91 -8.38
N THR A 235 8.65 -1.69 -7.37
CA THR A 235 7.30 -1.72 -6.85
C THR A 235 7.29 -1.23 -5.41
N LEU A 236 6.38 -0.32 -5.09
CA LEU A 236 6.08 0.09 -3.72
C LEU A 236 4.74 -0.52 -3.29
N LYS A 237 4.68 -1.06 -2.08
CA LYS A 237 3.48 -1.62 -1.46
C LYS A 237 3.16 -0.87 -0.17
N LEU A 238 1.96 -0.30 -0.09
CA LEU A 238 1.37 0.17 1.16
C LEU A 238 0.45 -0.93 1.70
N VAL A 239 0.68 -1.34 2.94
CA VAL A 239 -0.15 -2.33 3.64
C VAL A 239 -1.10 -1.65 4.63
N ASP A 240 -2.08 -2.40 5.12
CA ASP A 240 -3.11 -1.89 6.03
C ASP A 240 -2.75 -2.00 7.53
N ALA A 241 -1.48 -2.18 7.90
CA ALA A 241 -1.06 -2.16 9.30
C ALA A 241 -1.41 -0.83 9.99
N GLY A 242 -1.82 -0.92 11.25
CA GLY A 242 -2.13 0.24 12.10
C GLY A 242 -3.09 -0.11 13.24
N SER A 243 -2.85 0.45 14.43
CA SER A 243 -3.70 0.27 15.61
C SER A 243 -5.03 1.06 15.49
N LYS A 244 -6.07 0.55 16.15
CA LYS A 244 -7.37 1.21 16.37
C LYS A 244 -7.56 1.71 17.81
N ASP A 245 -6.50 1.69 18.61
CA ASP A 245 -6.59 2.00 20.04
C ASP A 245 -6.90 3.48 20.27
N GLY A 246 -7.97 3.72 21.03
CA GLY A 246 -8.47 5.06 21.34
C GLY A 246 -9.48 5.59 20.31
N SER A 247 -10.35 6.48 20.76
CA SER A 247 -11.47 7.00 19.95
C SER A 247 -11.02 7.71 18.66
N ALA A 248 -9.82 8.29 18.65
CA ALA A 248 -9.25 8.94 17.48
C ALA A 248 -8.75 7.95 16.41
N ALA A 249 -8.44 6.70 16.76
CA ALA A 249 -7.88 5.70 15.85
C ALA A 249 -8.90 4.61 15.46
N ALA A 250 -10.07 4.56 16.11
CA ALA A 250 -11.09 3.54 15.91
C ALA A 250 -11.49 3.32 14.43
N ASP A 251 -11.48 4.39 13.63
CA ASP A 251 -11.75 4.35 12.19
C ASP A 251 -10.56 4.88 11.37
N ALA A 252 -9.33 4.67 11.82
CA ALA A 252 -8.15 5.16 11.11
C ALA A 252 -7.98 4.50 9.73
N HIS A 253 -7.57 5.29 8.74
CA HIS A 253 -7.25 4.82 7.39
C HIS A 253 -5.86 5.25 6.95
N ALA A 254 -5.06 4.34 6.40
CA ALA A 254 -3.83 4.70 5.71
C ALA A 254 -4.16 5.28 4.32
N ALA A 255 -3.69 6.49 4.04
CA ALA A 255 -3.91 7.15 2.76
C ALA A 255 -2.90 6.66 1.70
N ALA A 256 -3.40 6.18 0.57
CA ALA A 256 -2.65 5.86 -0.64
C ALA A 256 -2.85 6.97 -1.68
N ALA A 257 -1.81 7.77 -1.92
CA ALA A 257 -1.85 8.89 -2.84
C ALA A 257 -0.74 8.77 -3.89
N GLN A 258 -0.17 9.89 -4.33
CA GLN A 258 0.87 9.91 -5.36
C GLN A 258 2.24 9.57 -4.77
N VAL A 259 3.01 8.79 -5.53
CA VAL A 259 4.38 8.39 -5.21
C VAL A 259 5.25 8.77 -6.39
N ARG A 260 6.36 9.43 -6.09
CA ARG A 260 7.43 9.75 -7.04
C ARG A 260 8.56 8.75 -6.85
N LEU A 261 9.08 8.22 -7.95
CA LEU A 261 10.35 7.51 -7.98
C LEU A 261 11.36 8.34 -8.76
N THR A 262 12.53 8.54 -8.17
CA THR A 262 13.70 9.14 -8.84
C THR A 262 14.85 8.14 -8.79
N CYS A 263 15.43 7.81 -9.94
CA CYS A 263 16.54 6.87 -10.07
C CYS A 263 17.69 7.48 -10.86
N HIS A 264 18.92 7.13 -10.48
CA HIS A 264 20.14 7.48 -11.19
C HIS A 264 20.90 6.21 -11.54
N ALA A 265 21.31 6.07 -12.81
CA ALA A 265 22.14 4.96 -13.25
C ALA A 265 23.43 4.86 -12.42
N THR A 266 23.83 3.63 -12.10
CA THR A 266 25.03 3.31 -11.29
C THR A 266 26.00 2.43 -12.05
#